data_AF-A0AA39GT62-F1
#
_entry.id   AF-A0AA39GT62-F1
#
_cell.length_a   1.000
_cell.length_b   1.000
_cell.length_c   1.000
_cell.angle_alpha   90.00
_cell.angle_beta   90.00
_cell.angle_gamma   90.00
#
_symmetry.space_group_name_H-M   'P 1'
#
loop_
_entity.id
_entity.type
_entity.pdbx_description
1 polymer ?
#
loop_
_entity_poly.entity_id
_entity_poly.type
_entity_poly.pdbx_seq_one_letter_code
_entity_poly.pdbx_strand_id
1 'polypeptide(L)'
;MKTILVSPMTEHTMAQLVDGLPEVDVAFQTRGHHLGSRSHPLRSHKLLCDGVVQKTRTLRDDFNLNSLEFESHRLRGYADAAIGTKEFKMRLVEMVAVSLHQIAVYLFNSSPKSHTPEYIKYVTEWQIPTGWVERFETKFWEEPMFPPPQTHFLHASYTDSDMYPNGVADMAGYWAEDRIVGGVVLFDRGDSGHECHGIFFDSGRDGETFRVWSLLDTQLDMLVDYLLRGTSPDTFSLPLRATDQNICRFDPWDAIALHRIFRDPWERRIPLNRPPERDVRSTGDYPELEGWLDSISSTAETGQVTTCPRPTHKSGPPAVDRSWIYEHGGHAGIPLGGRQTWKGPPRAPTPSDDGDDETDSMDSWGRRRDLTPPRGEESGTDPRRDSPDREEIEEMYRPRPGRKVIGVGDPMALEKEPEEVSQEETNGIAKEQSEDSVSVSESSARSGKREAEGGPGSG
;
A
#
# COMPACT_ATOMS: atom_id res chain seq x y z
N MET A 1 -1.51 -20.62 -15.06
CA MET A 1 -0.56 -20.63 -13.92
C MET A 1 0.90 -20.42 -14.33
N LYS A 2 1.50 -21.22 -15.23
CA LYS A 2 2.92 -21.02 -15.64
C LYS A 2 3.23 -19.56 -16.06
N THR A 3 2.34 -18.91 -16.81
CA THR A 3 2.46 -17.50 -17.21
C THR A 3 2.75 -16.55 -16.05
N ILE A 4 1.95 -16.58 -14.99
CA ILE A 4 2.08 -15.61 -13.91
C ILE A 4 3.39 -15.82 -13.14
N LEU A 5 3.80 -17.08 -12.92
CA LEU A 5 5.05 -17.44 -12.26
C LEU A 5 6.33 -17.04 -13.01
N VAL A 6 6.26 -16.79 -14.32
CA VAL A 6 7.39 -16.31 -15.13
C VAL A 6 7.30 -14.81 -15.45
N SER A 7 6.29 -14.10 -14.94
CA SER A 7 6.18 -12.65 -15.10
C SER A 7 7.29 -11.93 -14.31
N PRO A 8 7.88 -10.84 -14.85
CA PRO A 8 8.94 -10.11 -14.14
C PRO A 8 8.53 -9.62 -12.74
N MET A 9 7.27 -9.18 -12.58
CA MET A 9 6.72 -8.77 -11.27
C MET A 9 6.68 -9.93 -10.27
N THR A 10 6.29 -11.13 -10.72
CA THR A 10 6.27 -12.33 -9.85
C THR A 10 7.67 -12.81 -9.52
N GLU A 11 8.56 -12.89 -10.50
CA GLU A 11 9.95 -13.29 -10.27
C GLU A 11 10.66 -12.35 -9.29
N HIS A 12 10.49 -11.03 -9.44
CA HIS A 12 11.06 -10.03 -8.54
C HIS A 12 10.45 -10.07 -7.13
N THR A 13 9.12 -10.21 -7.00
CA THR A 13 8.45 -10.34 -5.70
C THR A 13 8.90 -11.60 -4.96
N MET A 14 8.93 -12.74 -5.68
CA MET A 14 9.40 -14.02 -5.14
C MET A 14 10.90 -14.01 -4.82
N ALA A 15 11.70 -13.23 -5.54
CA ALA A 15 13.12 -13.06 -5.23
C ALA A 15 13.35 -12.37 -3.90
N GLN A 16 12.56 -11.36 -3.53
CA GLN A 16 12.66 -10.72 -2.21
C GLN A 16 12.36 -11.71 -1.08
N LEU A 17 11.37 -12.60 -1.23
CA LEU A 17 11.07 -13.65 -0.23
C LEU A 17 12.24 -14.64 -0.03
N VAL A 18 12.97 -14.96 -1.11
CA VAL A 18 14.17 -15.82 -1.05
C VAL A 18 15.38 -15.05 -0.50
N ASP A 19 15.43 -13.74 -0.70
CA ASP A 19 16.45 -12.85 -0.16
C ASP A 19 16.36 -12.75 1.37
N GLY A 20 15.13 -12.63 1.87
CA GLY A 20 14.78 -12.56 3.29
C GLY A 20 14.40 -11.15 3.76
N LEU A 21 14.64 -10.12 2.95
CA LEU A 21 14.22 -8.74 3.18
C LEU A 21 13.64 -8.12 1.89
N PRO A 22 12.60 -7.27 1.97
CA PRO A 22 12.13 -6.53 0.81
C PRO A 22 13.13 -5.45 0.40
N GLU A 23 13.09 -5.02 -0.86
CA GLU A 23 13.75 -3.79 -1.27
C GLU A 23 13.09 -2.59 -0.56
N VAL A 24 13.89 -1.60 -0.15
CA VAL A 24 13.39 -0.49 0.66
C VAL A 24 12.27 0.29 -0.04
N ASP A 25 12.37 0.51 -1.34
CA ASP A 25 11.35 1.23 -2.11
C ASP A 25 10.05 0.43 -2.24
N VAL A 26 10.15 -0.90 -2.27
CA VAL A 26 8.99 -1.81 -2.24
C VAL A 26 8.32 -1.80 -0.87
N ALA A 27 9.09 -1.71 0.21
CA ALA A 27 8.55 -1.56 1.56
C ALA A 27 7.95 -0.16 1.82
N PHE A 28 8.51 0.92 1.25
CA PHE A 28 7.91 2.25 1.28
C PHE A 28 6.60 2.34 0.48
N GLN A 29 6.43 1.52 -0.57
CA GLN A 29 5.16 1.44 -1.29
C GLN A 29 4.03 0.78 -0.49
N THR A 30 4.30 0.21 0.69
CA THR A 30 3.26 -0.41 1.53
C THR A 30 2.56 0.64 2.40
N ARG A 31 1.22 0.69 2.36
CA ARG A 31 0.43 1.58 3.21
C ARG A 31 0.71 1.25 4.68
N GLY A 32 1.05 2.26 5.48
CA GLY A 32 1.37 2.08 6.89
C GLY A 32 2.73 1.45 7.16
N HIS A 33 3.68 1.52 6.21
CA HIS A 33 5.05 1.04 6.41
C HIS A 33 5.68 1.56 7.73
N HIS A 34 6.23 0.67 8.55
CA HIS A 34 6.77 1.04 9.88
C HIS A 34 8.19 1.63 9.82
N LEU A 35 8.68 2.00 8.63
CA LEU A 35 10.03 2.53 8.33
C LEU A 35 10.26 4.00 8.74
N GLY A 36 9.64 4.45 9.84
CA GLY A 36 9.40 5.87 10.16
C GLY A 36 10.64 6.78 10.20
N SER A 37 11.82 6.24 10.53
CA SER A 37 13.05 7.02 10.67
C SER A 37 14.04 6.82 9.52
N ARG A 38 14.92 7.82 9.31
CA ARG A 38 16.06 7.78 8.38
C ARG A 38 17.13 6.75 8.78
N SER A 39 17.13 6.27 10.02
CA SER A 39 18.09 5.28 10.55
C SER A 39 17.64 3.81 10.46
N HIS A 40 16.45 3.52 9.91
CA HIS A 40 15.96 2.14 9.78
C HIS A 40 16.91 1.29 8.89
N PRO A 41 17.46 0.14 9.37
CA PRO A 41 18.49 -0.65 8.66
C PRO A 41 18.12 -1.07 7.23
N LEU A 42 16.84 -1.40 7.00
CA LEU A 42 16.29 -1.72 5.68
C LEU A 42 16.60 -0.65 4.60
N ARG A 43 16.86 0.61 4.97
CA ARG A 43 17.23 1.69 4.02
C ARG A 43 18.55 1.46 3.27
N SER A 44 19.38 0.52 3.74
CA SER A 44 20.55 0.05 2.99
C SER A 44 20.21 -0.98 1.91
N HIS A 45 19.08 -1.68 2.04
CA HIS A 45 18.64 -2.76 1.15
C HIS A 45 17.89 -2.20 -0.07
N LYS A 46 18.64 -1.54 -0.96
CA LYS A 46 18.10 -0.88 -2.17
C LYS A 46 17.85 -1.83 -3.34
N LEU A 47 18.53 -2.98 -3.35
CA LEU A 47 18.51 -3.96 -4.43
C LEU A 47 18.58 -5.36 -3.80
N LEU A 48 17.94 -6.32 -4.46
CA LEU A 48 18.15 -7.76 -4.23
C LEU A 48 19.64 -8.15 -4.19
N CYS A 49 20.00 -9.11 -3.33
CA CYS A 49 21.39 -9.58 -3.23
C CYS A 49 21.83 -10.40 -4.45
N ASP A 50 23.14 -10.41 -4.72
CA ASP A 50 23.72 -11.13 -5.85
C ASP A 50 23.31 -12.61 -5.89
N GLY A 51 22.85 -13.05 -7.07
CA GLY A 51 22.46 -14.44 -7.32
C GLY A 51 21.07 -14.84 -6.81
N VAL A 52 20.37 -14.03 -6.01
CA VAL A 52 19.07 -14.42 -5.43
C VAL A 52 18.00 -14.69 -6.50
N VAL A 53 17.95 -13.88 -7.57
CA VAL A 53 17.03 -14.10 -8.70
C VAL A 53 17.25 -15.47 -9.36
N GLN A 54 18.51 -15.89 -9.53
CA GLN A 54 18.82 -17.20 -10.12
C GLN A 54 18.48 -18.35 -9.17
N LYS A 55 18.65 -18.15 -7.86
CA LYS A 55 18.21 -19.08 -6.83
C LYS A 55 16.68 -19.22 -6.80
N THR A 56 15.93 -18.12 -6.93
CA THR A 56 14.46 -18.12 -7.05
C THR A 56 13.99 -18.84 -8.30
N ARG A 57 14.66 -18.67 -9.44
CA ARG A 57 14.38 -19.46 -10.66
C ARG A 57 14.57 -20.96 -10.42
N THR A 58 15.68 -21.34 -9.77
CA THR A 58 15.94 -22.75 -9.41
C THR A 58 14.83 -23.29 -8.48
N LEU A 59 14.50 -22.57 -7.41
CA LEU A 59 13.43 -22.96 -6.48
C LEU A 59 12.05 -23.05 -7.15
N ARG A 60 11.74 -22.17 -8.12
CA ARG A 60 10.51 -22.21 -8.92
C ARG A 60 10.47 -23.42 -9.84
N ASP A 61 11.58 -23.72 -10.49
CA ASP A 61 11.67 -24.79 -11.50
C ASP A 61 11.71 -26.19 -10.83
N ASP A 62 12.25 -26.27 -9.60
CA ASP A 62 12.21 -27.45 -8.74
C ASP A 62 10.89 -27.61 -7.94
N PHE A 63 10.03 -26.59 -7.90
CA PHE A 63 8.79 -26.62 -7.10
C PHE A 63 7.76 -27.62 -7.65
N ASN A 64 7.43 -28.64 -6.86
CA ASN A 64 6.40 -29.61 -7.21
C ASN A 64 5.00 -29.01 -7.06
N LEU A 65 4.39 -28.55 -8.15
CA LEU A 65 3.02 -28.03 -8.18
C LEU A 65 1.96 -28.99 -7.60
N ASN A 66 2.24 -30.30 -7.51
CA ASN A 66 1.33 -31.27 -6.90
C ASN A 66 1.37 -31.29 -5.36
N SER A 67 2.25 -30.50 -4.73
CA SER A 67 2.25 -30.27 -3.27
C SER A 67 1.43 -29.04 -2.86
N LEU A 68 0.69 -28.42 -3.79
CA LEU A 68 -0.26 -27.36 -3.46
C LEU A 68 -1.51 -27.98 -2.83
N GLU A 69 -1.85 -27.52 -1.63
CA GLU A 69 -2.98 -28.03 -0.86
C GLU A 69 -4.20 -27.12 -1.07
N PHE A 70 -5.34 -27.70 -1.43
CA PHE A 70 -6.57 -26.95 -1.63
C PHE A 70 -7.70 -27.59 -0.86
N GLU A 71 -8.51 -26.76 -0.21
CA GLU A 71 -9.74 -27.22 0.40
C GLU A 71 -10.64 -27.92 -0.64
N SER A 72 -11.21 -29.06 -0.24
CA SER A 72 -12.04 -29.90 -1.13
C SER A 72 -13.24 -29.17 -1.72
N HIS A 73 -13.74 -28.12 -1.07
CA HIS A 73 -14.82 -27.29 -1.60
C HIS A 73 -14.37 -26.41 -2.78
N ARG A 74 -13.14 -25.86 -2.74
CA ARG A 74 -12.55 -25.03 -3.81
C ARG A 74 -12.23 -25.88 -5.04
N LEU A 75 -11.60 -27.03 -4.83
CA LEU A 75 -11.32 -28.00 -5.91
C LEU A 75 -12.60 -28.46 -6.61
N ARG A 76 -13.64 -28.79 -5.85
CA ARG A 76 -14.94 -29.20 -6.40
C ARG A 76 -15.61 -28.05 -7.14
N GLY A 77 -15.67 -26.86 -6.55
CA GLY A 77 -16.22 -25.67 -7.21
C GLY A 77 -15.52 -25.31 -8.51
N TYR A 78 -14.19 -25.49 -8.60
CA TYR A 78 -13.45 -25.32 -9.85
C TYR A 78 -13.73 -26.44 -10.87
N ALA A 79 -13.81 -27.69 -10.44
CA ALA A 79 -14.04 -28.84 -11.32
C ALA A 79 -15.48 -28.92 -11.88
N ASP A 80 -16.47 -28.49 -11.09
CA ASP A 80 -17.89 -28.50 -11.48
C ASP A 80 -18.25 -27.30 -12.37
N ALA A 81 -17.48 -26.20 -12.30
CA ALA A 81 -17.73 -24.98 -13.07
C ALA A 81 -17.45 -25.18 -14.58
N ALA A 82 -18.48 -24.97 -15.41
CA ALA A 82 -18.38 -25.17 -16.86
C ALA A 82 -17.39 -24.20 -17.52
N ILE A 83 -16.43 -24.73 -18.29
CA ILE A 83 -15.37 -23.97 -18.96
C ILE A 83 -15.95 -22.82 -19.79
N GLY A 84 -15.37 -21.63 -19.63
CA GLY A 84 -15.76 -20.40 -20.34
C GLY A 84 -16.86 -19.58 -19.66
N THR A 85 -17.56 -20.13 -18.66
CA THR A 85 -18.53 -19.37 -17.84
C THR A 85 -17.83 -18.36 -16.91
N LYS A 86 -18.59 -17.36 -16.43
CA LYS A 86 -18.11 -16.44 -15.39
C LYS A 86 -17.73 -17.18 -14.10
N GLU A 87 -18.48 -18.22 -13.72
CA GLU A 87 -18.15 -19.06 -12.56
C GLU A 87 -16.78 -19.73 -12.71
N PHE A 88 -16.51 -20.39 -13.85
CA PHE A 88 -15.21 -20.99 -14.13
C PHE A 88 -14.08 -19.95 -14.09
N LYS A 89 -14.30 -18.76 -14.67
CA LYS A 89 -13.35 -17.64 -14.61
C LYS A 89 -13.04 -17.25 -13.17
N MET A 90 -14.05 -17.12 -12.32
CA MET A 90 -13.87 -16.75 -10.92
C MET A 90 -13.17 -17.83 -10.09
N ARG A 91 -13.59 -19.10 -10.24
CA ARG A 91 -12.95 -20.26 -9.58
C ARG A 91 -11.50 -20.46 -10.05
N LEU A 92 -11.17 -20.16 -11.31
CA LEU A 92 -9.78 -20.18 -11.78
C LEU A 92 -8.92 -19.13 -11.06
N VAL A 93 -9.44 -17.93 -10.85
CA VAL A 93 -8.74 -16.88 -10.10
C VAL A 93 -8.59 -17.25 -8.62
N GLU A 94 -9.60 -17.87 -8.01
CA GLU A 94 -9.52 -18.45 -6.65
C GLU A 94 -8.37 -19.45 -6.53
N MET A 95 -8.29 -20.43 -7.44
CA MET A 95 -7.20 -21.41 -7.45
C MET A 95 -5.83 -20.75 -7.65
N VAL A 96 -5.73 -19.73 -8.51
CA VAL A 96 -4.46 -19.01 -8.74
C VAL A 96 -4.02 -18.19 -7.52
N ALA A 97 -4.93 -17.46 -6.87
CA ALA A 97 -4.61 -16.66 -5.69
C ALA A 97 -4.10 -17.53 -4.53
N VAL A 98 -4.85 -18.59 -4.20
CA VAL A 98 -4.46 -19.58 -3.18
C VAL A 98 -3.11 -20.24 -3.51
N SER A 99 -2.83 -20.50 -4.80
CA SER A 99 -1.54 -21.05 -5.21
C SER A 99 -0.38 -20.07 -5.07
N LEU A 100 -0.58 -18.79 -5.44
CA LEU A 100 0.44 -17.74 -5.29
C LEU A 100 0.80 -17.54 -3.82
N HIS A 101 -0.21 -17.52 -2.96
CA HIS A 101 -0.04 -17.45 -1.51
C HIS A 101 0.83 -18.61 -0.98
N GLN A 102 0.50 -19.86 -1.33
CA GLN A 102 1.27 -21.03 -0.90
C GLN A 102 2.70 -21.06 -1.44
N ILE A 103 2.93 -20.65 -2.68
CA ILE A 103 4.30 -20.55 -3.23
C ILE A 103 5.08 -19.45 -2.49
N ALA A 104 4.45 -18.33 -2.17
CA ALA A 104 5.08 -17.28 -1.36
C ALA A 104 5.39 -17.76 0.07
N VAL A 105 4.48 -18.48 0.73
CA VAL A 105 4.72 -19.15 2.03
C VAL A 105 5.90 -20.12 1.95
N TYR A 106 5.94 -20.98 0.93
CA TYR A 106 7.05 -21.92 0.69
C TYR A 106 8.39 -21.18 0.51
N LEU A 107 8.42 -20.14 -0.33
CA LEU A 107 9.64 -19.36 -0.58
C LEU A 107 10.07 -18.54 0.64
N PHE A 108 9.13 -18.00 1.42
CA PHE A 108 9.41 -17.33 2.69
C PHE A 108 10.04 -18.30 3.71
N ASN A 109 9.54 -19.53 3.80
CA ASN A 109 10.12 -20.56 4.68
C ASN A 109 11.40 -21.21 4.10
N SER A 110 11.68 -21.07 2.80
CA SER A 110 12.87 -21.64 2.17
C SER A 110 14.17 -21.08 2.78
N SER A 111 15.14 -21.97 3.01
CA SER A 111 16.44 -21.66 3.64
C SER A 111 17.60 -22.26 2.83
N PRO A 112 18.81 -21.66 2.87
CA PRO A 112 19.17 -20.41 3.56
C PRO A 112 18.57 -19.17 2.87
N LYS A 113 18.65 -18.00 3.52
CA LYS A 113 18.36 -16.68 2.91
C LYS A 113 19.63 -16.05 2.32
N SER A 114 19.52 -14.88 1.69
CA SER A 114 20.70 -14.07 1.31
C SER A 114 21.35 -13.44 2.54
N HIS A 115 20.51 -12.90 3.42
CA HIS A 115 20.93 -12.33 4.72
C HIS A 115 21.02 -13.41 5.80
N THR A 116 21.85 -13.18 6.83
CA THR A 116 21.87 -14.08 8.00
C THR A 116 20.60 -13.90 8.85
N PRO A 117 20.16 -14.93 9.59
CA PRO A 117 19.00 -14.81 10.49
C PRO A 117 19.14 -13.67 11.50
N GLU A 118 20.36 -13.40 11.98
CA GLU A 118 20.66 -12.33 12.92
C GLU A 118 20.51 -10.94 12.27
N TYR A 119 20.91 -10.78 11.00
CA TYR A 119 20.72 -9.53 10.28
C TYR A 119 19.25 -9.28 9.93
N ILE A 120 18.52 -10.32 9.47
CA ILE A 120 17.07 -10.22 9.24
C ILE A 120 16.37 -9.79 10.54
N LYS A 121 16.68 -10.46 11.66
CA LYS A 121 16.16 -10.12 12.99
C LYS A 121 16.50 -8.69 13.40
N TYR A 122 17.74 -8.24 13.20
CA TYR A 122 18.15 -6.85 13.46
C TYR A 122 17.35 -5.83 12.65
N VAL A 123 16.94 -6.17 11.42
CA VAL A 123 16.14 -5.29 10.56
C VAL A 123 14.64 -5.35 10.92
N THR A 124 14.10 -6.50 11.31
CA THR A 124 12.67 -6.66 11.68
C THR A 124 12.37 -6.19 13.10
N GLU A 125 13.27 -6.40 14.06
CA GLU A 125 13.11 -5.95 15.46
C GLU A 125 13.63 -4.52 15.67
N TRP A 126 14.03 -3.81 14.61
CA TRP A 126 14.53 -2.45 14.73
C TRP A 126 13.45 -1.50 15.28
N GLN A 127 13.82 -0.73 16.30
CA GLN A 127 12.96 0.28 16.89
C GLN A 127 13.62 1.65 16.78
N ILE A 128 12.79 2.69 16.61
CA ILE A 128 13.25 4.07 16.71
C ILE A 128 13.76 4.28 18.14
N PRO A 129 15.01 4.75 18.35
CA PRO A 129 15.50 5.06 19.68
C PRO A 129 14.61 6.11 20.36
N THR A 130 14.06 5.78 21.53
CA THR A 130 13.21 6.69 22.31
C THR A 130 13.96 7.99 22.61
N GLY A 131 13.41 9.14 22.23
CA GLY A 131 14.09 10.40 22.52
C GLY A 131 13.45 11.66 21.93
N TRP A 132 14.09 12.78 22.21
CA TRP A 132 13.81 14.05 21.54
C TRP A 132 14.47 14.06 20.17
N VAL A 133 13.67 14.18 19.12
CA VAL A 133 14.12 14.31 17.74
C VAL A 133 13.77 15.71 17.25
N GLU A 134 14.66 16.31 16.48
CA GLU A 134 14.55 17.68 15.98
C GLU A 134 14.34 17.65 14.46
N ARG A 135 13.23 18.22 13.98
CA ARG A 135 12.82 18.24 12.57
C ARG A 135 12.03 19.53 12.35
N PHE A 136 12.34 20.25 11.27
CA PHE A 136 11.72 21.55 10.99
C PHE A 136 11.79 22.50 12.20
N GLU A 137 12.98 22.59 12.82
CA GLU A 137 13.27 23.46 13.98
C GLU A 137 12.41 23.20 15.23
N THR A 138 11.65 22.10 15.22
CA THR A 138 10.75 21.69 16.30
C THR A 138 11.24 20.40 16.92
N LYS A 139 11.33 20.37 18.26
CA LYS A 139 11.63 19.16 19.02
C LYS A 139 10.34 18.42 19.35
N PHE A 140 10.23 17.19 18.89
CA PHE A 140 9.16 16.26 19.23
C PHE A 140 9.75 15.06 19.98
N TRP A 141 8.96 14.52 20.89
CA TRP A 141 9.26 13.27 21.56
C TRP A 141 8.83 12.13 20.64
N GLU A 142 9.79 11.34 20.16
CA GLU A 142 9.53 10.17 19.33
C GLU A 142 9.67 8.93 20.23
N GLU A 143 8.54 8.29 20.52
CA GLU A 143 8.50 6.97 21.16
C GLU A 143 8.56 5.88 20.09
N PRO A 144 9.11 4.69 20.42
CA PRO A 144 8.94 3.53 19.57
C PRO A 144 7.45 3.30 19.34
N MET A 145 6.99 3.43 18.10
CA MET A 145 5.66 2.93 17.76
C MET A 145 5.59 1.42 18.04
N PHE A 146 4.36 0.97 18.27
CA PHE A 146 3.90 -0.42 18.46
C PHE A 146 4.82 -1.51 17.89
N PRO A 147 4.96 -2.65 18.61
CA PRO A 147 6.06 -3.61 18.45
C PRO A 147 6.36 -3.85 16.97
N PRO A 148 7.64 -3.73 16.57
CA PRO A 148 8.00 -3.69 15.17
C PRO A 148 7.57 -4.98 14.47
N PRO A 149 7.17 -4.91 13.19
CA PRO A 149 6.48 -6.01 12.54
C PRO A 149 7.39 -7.23 12.44
N GLN A 150 6.83 -8.42 12.69
CA GLN A 150 7.58 -9.69 12.65
C GLN A 150 8.21 -9.96 11.27
N THR A 151 7.75 -9.28 10.23
CA THR A 151 8.32 -9.25 8.88
C THR A 151 8.04 -7.90 8.22
N HIS A 152 8.93 -7.43 7.35
CA HIS A 152 8.66 -6.28 6.48
C HIS A 152 7.86 -6.65 5.21
N PHE A 153 7.63 -7.95 4.96
CA PHE A 153 6.67 -8.47 3.97
C PHE A 153 5.25 -8.42 4.55
N LEU A 154 4.68 -7.23 4.68
CA LEU A 154 3.40 -7.00 5.35
C LEU A 154 2.36 -6.33 4.44
N HIS A 155 1.09 -6.66 4.64
CA HIS A 155 -0.05 -5.91 4.13
C HIS A 155 -0.81 -5.33 5.32
N ALA A 156 -1.17 -4.05 5.29
CA ALA A 156 -1.77 -3.33 6.43
C ALA A 156 -2.95 -4.06 7.10
N SER A 157 -3.84 -4.66 6.29
CA SER A 157 -5.01 -5.43 6.75
C SER A 157 -4.72 -6.87 7.23
N TYR A 158 -3.58 -7.48 6.88
CA TYR A 158 -3.29 -8.91 7.14
C TYR A 158 -2.01 -9.05 7.97
N THR A 159 -2.11 -8.74 9.27
CA THR A 159 -0.97 -8.72 10.22
C THR A 159 -1.15 -9.63 11.44
N ASP A 160 -2.31 -10.29 11.56
CA ASP A 160 -2.69 -11.13 12.70
C ASP A 160 -2.10 -12.56 12.59
N SER A 161 -0.77 -12.63 12.52
CA SER A 161 0.01 -13.88 12.42
C SER A 161 -0.23 -14.90 13.54
N ASP A 162 -0.89 -14.53 14.63
CA ASP A 162 -1.32 -15.45 15.69
C ASP A 162 -2.54 -16.30 15.29
N MET A 163 -3.25 -15.93 14.21
CA MET A 163 -4.42 -16.63 13.69
C MET A 163 -4.14 -17.47 12.43
N TYR A 164 -2.98 -17.26 11.80
CA TYR A 164 -2.70 -17.82 10.48
C TYR A 164 -2.03 -19.21 10.57
N PRO A 165 -2.42 -20.21 9.76
CA PRO A 165 -1.88 -21.58 9.84
C PRO A 165 -0.34 -21.69 9.74
N ASN A 166 0.29 -20.83 8.94
CA ASN A 166 1.74 -20.72 8.77
C ASN A 166 2.31 -19.44 9.42
N GLY A 167 1.51 -18.76 10.25
CA GLY A 167 1.89 -17.56 11.00
C GLY A 167 2.44 -16.42 10.14
N VAL A 168 3.68 -16.00 10.41
CA VAL A 168 4.36 -14.91 9.69
C VAL A 168 4.51 -15.20 8.19
N ALA A 169 4.57 -16.48 7.80
CA ALA A 169 4.70 -16.84 6.39
C ALA A 169 3.43 -16.48 5.58
N ASP A 170 2.24 -16.57 6.18
CA ASP A 170 0.99 -16.16 5.52
C ASP A 170 0.91 -14.63 5.37
N MET A 171 1.47 -13.85 6.30
CA MET A 171 1.63 -12.39 6.11
C MET A 171 2.44 -12.09 4.83
N ALA A 172 3.55 -12.82 4.64
CA ALA A 172 4.37 -12.71 3.44
C ALA A 172 3.65 -13.22 2.17
N GLY A 173 2.76 -14.20 2.32
CA GLY A 173 1.84 -14.65 1.26
C GLY A 173 0.86 -13.56 0.82
N TYR A 174 0.16 -12.94 1.76
CA TYR A 174 -0.76 -11.81 1.49
C TYR A 174 -0.05 -10.60 0.88
N TRP A 175 1.16 -10.28 1.38
CA TRP A 175 2.02 -9.26 0.77
C TRP A 175 2.37 -9.62 -0.68
N ALA A 176 2.77 -10.85 -0.95
CA ALA A 176 3.14 -11.29 -2.30
C ALA A 176 1.95 -11.23 -3.28
N GLU A 177 0.74 -11.59 -2.84
CA GLU A 177 -0.47 -11.41 -3.64
C GLU A 177 -0.71 -9.94 -3.99
N ASP A 178 -0.69 -9.02 -3.02
CA ASP A 178 -0.82 -7.58 -3.30
C ASP A 178 0.21 -7.11 -4.32
N ARG A 179 1.49 -7.44 -4.10
CA ARG A 179 2.57 -7.10 -5.01
C ARG A 179 2.32 -7.61 -6.43
N ILE A 180 1.94 -8.88 -6.58
CA ILE A 180 1.81 -9.57 -7.88
C ILE A 180 0.52 -9.20 -8.60
N VAL A 181 -0.66 -9.40 -8.00
CA VAL A 181 -1.94 -9.30 -8.73
C VAL A 181 -2.63 -7.95 -8.61
N GLY A 182 -2.44 -7.20 -7.52
CA GLY A 182 -3.15 -5.91 -7.32
C GLY A 182 -3.61 -5.64 -5.89
N GLY A 183 -3.82 -6.71 -5.13
CA GLY A 183 -4.33 -6.73 -3.77
C GLY A 183 -4.45 -8.18 -3.30
N VAL A 184 -4.79 -8.41 -2.03
CA VAL A 184 -5.25 -9.73 -1.58
C VAL A 184 -6.58 -10.03 -2.27
N VAL A 185 -6.69 -11.23 -2.87
CA VAL A 185 -7.87 -11.62 -3.64
C VAL A 185 -8.91 -12.24 -2.72
N LEU A 186 -10.08 -11.60 -2.65
CA LEU A 186 -11.21 -11.97 -1.81
C LEU A 186 -12.41 -12.37 -2.67
N PHE A 187 -13.35 -13.11 -2.10
CA PHE A 187 -14.52 -13.64 -2.80
C PHE A 187 -15.79 -13.31 -2.02
N ASP A 188 -16.88 -13.01 -2.72
CA ASP A 188 -18.22 -13.07 -2.10
C ASP A 188 -18.55 -14.55 -1.85
N ARG A 189 -18.59 -14.91 -0.57
CA ARG A 189 -18.76 -16.28 -0.08
C ARG A 189 -20.20 -16.72 0.12
N GLY A 190 -21.19 -15.86 -0.16
CA GLY A 190 -22.61 -16.18 -0.05
C GLY A 190 -23.04 -16.68 1.33
N ASP A 191 -24.22 -17.30 1.43
CA ASP A 191 -24.75 -17.80 2.70
C ASP A 191 -24.05 -19.07 3.21
N SER A 192 -23.41 -19.85 2.32
CA SER A 192 -22.75 -21.11 2.66
C SER A 192 -21.29 -20.96 3.12
N GLY A 193 -20.69 -19.78 2.99
CA GLY A 193 -19.27 -19.56 3.23
C GLY A 193 -18.34 -20.13 2.12
N HIS A 194 -18.90 -20.81 1.11
CA HIS A 194 -18.17 -21.54 0.08
C HIS A 194 -18.52 -21.10 -1.36
N GLU A 195 -19.45 -20.16 -1.52
CA GLU A 195 -19.75 -19.57 -2.83
C GLU A 195 -18.58 -18.70 -3.34
N CYS A 196 -18.75 -18.20 -4.56
CA CYS A 196 -17.79 -17.35 -5.26
C CYS A 196 -18.59 -16.45 -6.23
N HIS A 197 -19.48 -15.62 -5.68
CA HIS A 197 -20.41 -14.82 -6.50
C HIS A 197 -19.76 -13.59 -7.15
N GLY A 198 -18.62 -13.15 -6.62
CA GLY A 198 -17.83 -12.04 -7.13
C GLY A 198 -16.40 -12.09 -6.60
N ILE A 199 -15.51 -11.35 -7.28
CA ILE A 199 -14.11 -11.19 -6.89
C ILE A 199 -13.88 -9.77 -6.44
N PHE A 200 -13.12 -9.63 -5.35
CA PHE A 200 -12.75 -8.36 -4.75
C PHE A 200 -11.26 -8.34 -4.44
N PHE A 201 -10.69 -7.14 -4.40
CA PHE A 201 -9.28 -6.91 -4.12
C PHE A 201 -9.16 -5.97 -2.92
N ASP A 202 -8.37 -6.36 -1.92
CA ASP A 202 -7.91 -5.48 -0.84
C ASP A 202 -6.48 -5.02 -1.18
N SER A 203 -6.32 -3.76 -1.58
CA SER A 203 -5.03 -3.23 -2.07
C SER A 203 -4.23 -2.59 -0.94
N GLY A 204 -3.02 -3.11 -0.70
CA GLY A 204 -2.13 -2.74 0.40
C GLY A 204 -1.15 -1.63 0.07
N ARG A 205 -0.97 -1.31 -1.21
CA ARG A 205 -0.09 -0.23 -1.66
C ARG A 205 -0.57 1.16 -1.26
N ASP A 206 0.39 2.03 -0.96
CA ASP A 206 0.13 3.45 -0.86
C ASP A 206 -0.24 4.04 -2.21
N GLY A 207 -1.09 5.07 -2.20
CA GLY A 207 -1.70 5.64 -3.39
C GLY A 207 -2.87 4.83 -3.99
N GLU A 208 -3.00 3.53 -3.74
CA GLU A 208 -4.22 2.75 -4.06
C GLU A 208 -5.35 3.04 -3.05
N THR A 209 -6.58 2.66 -3.37
CA THR A 209 -7.71 2.77 -2.42
C THR A 209 -7.51 1.86 -1.21
N PHE A 210 -7.96 2.28 -0.03
CA PHE A 210 -7.97 1.43 1.18
C PHE A 210 -9.20 0.53 1.29
N ARG A 211 -10.17 0.69 0.39
CA ARG A 211 -11.43 -0.05 0.38
C ARG A 211 -11.29 -1.33 -0.44
N VAL A 212 -12.00 -2.37 -0.01
CA VAL A 212 -12.13 -3.63 -0.75
C VAL A 212 -12.97 -3.35 -2.00
N TRP A 213 -12.37 -3.47 -3.18
CA TRP A 213 -12.99 -3.05 -4.45
C TRP A 213 -13.34 -4.24 -5.35
N SER A 214 -14.48 -4.17 -6.04
CA SER A 214 -14.97 -5.24 -6.90
C SER A 214 -14.27 -5.25 -8.26
N LEU A 215 -13.85 -6.43 -8.71
CA LEU A 215 -13.25 -6.63 -10.03
C LEU A 215 -14.32 -6.54 -11.13
N LEU A 216 -14.10 -5.70 -12.14
CA LEU A 216 -15.02 -5.60 -13.29
C LEU A 216 -14.98 -6.86 -14.14
N ASP A 217 -16.09 -7.20 -14.80
CA ASP A 217 -16.14 -8.34 -15.74
C ASP A 217 -15.11 -8.21 -16.87
N THR A 218 -14.82 -6.98 -17.33
CA THR A 218 -13.75 -6.71 -18.30
C THR A 218 -12.35 -6.97 -17.72
N GLN A 219 -12.10 -6.63 -16.46
CA GLN A 219 -10.83 -6.90 -15.77
C GLN A 219 -10.64 -8.40 -15.49
N LEU A 220 -11.72 -9.10 -15.11
CA LEU A 220 -11.76 -10.55 -14.95
C LEU A 220 -11.43 -11.27 -16.27
N ASP A 221 -12.04 -10.84 -17.36
CA ASP A 221 -11.83 -11.44 -18.68
C ASP A 221 -10.38 -11.25 -19.16
N MET A 222 -9.82 -10.04 -19.03
CA MET A 222 -8.41 -9.79 -19.34
C MET A 222 -7.46 -10.60 -18.45
N LEU A 223 -7.74 -10.71 -17.15
CA LEU A 223 -6.95 -11.51 -16.21
C LEU A 223 -6.96 -12.99 -16.57
N VAL A 224 -8.13 -13.56 -16.90
CA VAL A 224 -8.23 -14.98 -17.28
C VAL A 224 -7.59 -15.25 -18.64
N ASP A 225 -7.78 -14.38 -19.63
CA ASP A 225 -7.10 -14.54 -20.93
C ASP A 225 -5.58 -14.46 -20.78
N TYR A 226 -5.06 -13.57 -19.93
CA TYR A 226 -3.63 -13.55 -19.56
C TYR A 226 -3.19 -14.87 -18.89
N LEU A 227 -3.94 -15.35 -17.89
CA LEU A 227 -3.62 -16.57 -17.14
C LEU A 227 -3.64 -17.86 -17.99
N LEU A 228 -4.46 -17.90 -19.04
CA LEU A 228 -4.63 -19.04 -19.94
C LEU A 228 -3.74 -18.97 -21.19
N ARG A 229 -3.64 -17.81 -21.84
CA ARG A 229 -2.97 -17.65 -23.15
C ARG A 229 -1.54 -17.10 -23.04
N GLY A 230 -1.23 -16.40 -21.95
CA GLY A 230 0.06 -15.72 -21.77
C GLY A 230 0.23 -14.42 -22.56
N THR A 231 -0.79 -14.01 -23.31
CA THR A 231 -0.84 -12.75 -24.06
C THR A 231 -1.73 -11.75 -23.32
N SER A 232 -1.15 -10.67 -22.82
CA SER A 232 -1.89 -9.47 -22.41
C SER A 232 -2.19 -8.60 -23.65
N PRO A 233 -3.36 -7.95 -23.74
CA PRO A 233 -3.50 -6.73 -24.52
C PRO A 233 -2.44 -5.70 -24.08
N ASP A 234 -2.03 -4.78 -24.98
CA ASP A 234 -1.04 -3.72 -24.66
C ASP A 234 -1.46 -2.84 -23.46
N THR A 235 -2.76 -2.81 -23.15
CA THR A 235 -3.36 -2.06 -22.04
C THR A 235 -3.42 -2.82 -20.71
N PHE A 236 -3.17 -4.14 -20.69
CA PHE A 236 -3.24 -4.96 -19.48
C PHE A 236 -1.84 -5.20 -18.90
N SER A 237 -1.63 -4.76 -17.67
CA SER A 237 -0.44 -5.10 -16.88
C SER A 237 -0.85 -5.55 -15.48
N LEU A 238 -0.07 -6.48 -14.92
CA LEU A 238 -0.07 -6.77 -13.50
C LEU A 238 0.98 -5.89 -12.81
N PRO A 239 0.72 -5.37 -11.60
CA PRO A 239 -0.49 -5.54 -10.79
C PRO A 239 -1.70 -4.74 -11.31
N LEU A 240 -2.90 -5.29 -11.11
CA LEU A 240 -4.16 -4.57 -11.30
C LEU A 240 -4.31 -3.42 -10.29
N ARG A 241 -5.06 -2.41 -10.69
CA ARG A 241 -5.35 -1.20 -9.88
C ARG A 241 -6.83 -0.89 -9.93
N ALA A 242 -7.34 -0.30 -8.85
CA ALA A 242 -8.68 0.24 -8.84
C ALA A 242 -8.76 1.46 -9.78
N THR A 243 -9.80 1.51 -10.60
CA THR A 243 -10.14 2.67 -11.44
C THR A 243 -11.42 3.31 -10.94
N ASP A 244 -11.77 4.48 -11.45
CA ASP A 244 -13.02 5.15 -11.10
C ASP A 244 -14.26 4.37 -11.61
N GLN A 245 -14.08 3.48 -12.59
CA GLN A 245 -15.11 2.51 -13.02
C GLN A 245 -15.37 1.41 -11.98
N ASN A 246 -14.43 1.14 -11.06
CA ASN A 246 -14.62 0.20 -9.94
C ASN A 246 -15.46 0.86 -8.84
N ILE A 247 -16.72 1.18 -9.14
CA ILE A 247 -17.65 1.93 -8.26
C ILE A 247 -18.06 1.14 -7.01
N CYS A 248 -18.06 -0.20 -7.08
CA CYS A 248 -18.43 -1.06 -5.95
C CYS A 248 -17.22 -1.23 -5.03
N ARG A 249 -17.19 -0.49 -3.93
CA ARG A 249 -16.13 -0.50 -2.92
C ARG A 249 -16.71 -0.57 -1.52
N PHE A 250 -16.16 -1.44 -0.68
CA PHE A 250 -16.60 -1.65 0.70
C PHE A 250 -15.50 -1.22 1.67
N ASP A 251 -15.88 -0.63 2.81
CA ASP A 251 -14.92 -0.54 3.91
C ASP A 251 -14.43 -1.96 4.28
N PRO A 252 -13.14 -2.18 4.61
CA PRO A 252 -12.65 -3.52 4.94
C PRO A 252 -13.44 -4.22 6.04
N TRP A 253 -14.01 -3.48 7.00
CA TRP A 253 -14.89 -4.03 8.03
C TRP A 253 -16.26 -4.42 7.44
N ASP A 254 -16.88 -3.57 6.63
CA ASP A 254 -18.19 -3.86 6.00
C ASP A 254 -18.09 -5.07 5.06
N ALA A 255 -17.01 -5.15 4.28
CA ALA A 255 -16.74 -6.21 3.32
C ALA A 255 -16.87 -7.59 3.99
N ILE A 256 -16.17 -7.79 5.10
CA ILE A 256 -16.20 -9.07 5.81
C ILE A 256 -17.47 -9.21 6.69
N ALA A 257 -17.81 -8.19 7.50
CA ALA A 257 -18.84 -8.32 8.54
C ALA A 257 -20.29 -8.23 8.02
N LEU A 258 -20.52 -7.57 6.88
CA LEU A 258 -21.85 -7.35 6.30
C LEU A 258 -22.03 -8.10 4.97
N HIS A 259 -20.98 -8.16 4.15
CA HIS A 259 -21.07 -8.67 2.77
C HIS A 259 -20.44 -10.06 2.57
N ARG A 260 -19.87 -10.66 3.63
CA ARG A 260 -19.18 -11.97 3.57
C ARG A 260 -18.12 -12.05 2.46
N ILE A 261 -17.42 -10.94 2.23
CA ILE A 261 -16.31 -10.83 1.29
C ILE A 261 -15.01 -11.17 2.02
N PHE A 262 -14.55 -12.41 1.85
CA PHE A 262 -13.31 -12.95 2.39
C PHE A 262 -12.79 -14.11 1.53
N ARG A 263 -11.50 -14.42 1.59
CA ARG A 263 -10.94 -15.65 1.03
C ARG A 263 -11.02 -16.79 2.03
N ASP A 264 -10.45 -16.58 3.21
CA ASP A 264 -10.40 -17.53 4.33
C ASP A 264 -11.06 -16.89 5.58
N PRO A 265 -11.92 -17.59 6.35
CA PRO A 265 -12.65 -16.99 7.48
C PRO A 265 -11.77 -16.36 8.57
N TRP A 266 -10.53 -16.85 8.69
CA TRP A 266 -9.53 -16.44 9.68
C TRP A 266 -8.54 -15.38 9.16
N GLU A 267 -8.65 -14.92 7.91
CA GLU A 267 -7.66 -14.04 7.26
C GLU A 267 -7.50 -12.66 7.92
N ARG A 268 -8.54 -12.14 8.56
CA ARG A 268 -8.62 -10.79 9.14
C ARG A 268 -9.35 -10.85 10.47
N ARG A 269 -8.76 -10.29 11.52
CA ARG A 269 -9.47 -10.13 12.79
C ARG A 269 -10.53 -9.05 12.64
N ILE A 270 -11.76 -9.34 13.05
CA ILE A 270 -12.89 -8.42 12.90
C ILE A 270 -13.13 -7.70 14.23
N PRO A 271 -12.93 -6.36 14.31
CA PRO A 271 -13.34 -5.57 15.46
C PRO A 271 -14.83 -5.76 15.78
N LEU A 272 -15.16 -5.98 17.05
CA LEU A 272 -16.55 -6.13 17.52
C LEU A 272 -17.44 -4.93 17.16
N ASN A 273 -16.85 -3.74 17.11
CA ASN A 273 -17.51 -2.52 16.67
C ASN A 273 -16.88 -2.06 15.36
N ARG A 274 -17.71 -1.62 14.41
CA ARG A 274 -17.25 -0.95 13.19
C ARG A 274 -16.35 0.23 13.60
N PRO A 275 -15.12 0.35 13.06
CA PRO A 275 -14.28 1.52 13.31
C PRO A 275 -15.03 2.81 12.97
N PRO A 276 -14.69 3.94 13.62
CA PRO A 276 -15.21 5.25 13.19
C PRO A 276 -14.83 5.47 11.72
N GLU A 277 -15.76 6.02 10.94
CA GLU A 277 -15.48 6.38 9.55
C GLU A 277 -14.38 7.44 9.49
N ARG A 278 -13.58 7.44 8.42
CA ARG A 278 -12.50 8.42 8.28
C ARG A 278 -13.06 9.83 8.15
N ASP A 279 -12.46 10.75 8.90
CA ASP A 279 -12.76 12.20 8.90
C ASP A 279 -12.43 12.86 7.55
N VAL A 280 -11.52 12.24 6.78
CA VAL A 280 -11.11 12.67 5.43
C VAL A 280 -11.53 11.62 4.41
N ARG A 281 -12.23 12.06 3.36
CA ARG A 281 -12.68 11.21 2.24
C ARG A 281 -12.17 11.78 0.92
N SER A 282 -11.86 10.88 -0.02
CA SER A 282 -11.46 11.23 -1.39
C SER A 282 -12.34 10.49 -2.39
N THR A 283 -12.52 11.04 -3.60
CA THR A 283 -13.17 10.30 -4.71
C THR A 283 -12.42 9.02 -5.05
N GLY A 284 -11.10 9.04 -4.89
CA GLY A 284 -10.21 7.89 -5.05
C GLY A 284 -10.44 6.75 -4.05
N ASP A 285 -11.24 6.94 -3.00
CA ASP A 285 -11.75 5.88 -2.10
C ASP A 285 -13.27 5.73 -2.19
N TYR A 286 -14.00 6.84 -2.26
CA TYR A 286 -15.45 6.92 -2.28
C TYR A 286 -15.89 7.50 -3.65
N PRO A 287 -15.91 6.69 -4.73
CA PRO A 287 -16.30 7.16 -6.06
C PRO A 287 -17.71 7.77 -6.09
N GLU A 288 -18.59 7.35 -5.18
CA GLU A 288 -19.91 7.92 -4.95
C GLU A 288 -19.91 9.43 -4.59
N LEU A 289 -18.78 9.99 -4.16
CA LEU A 289 -18.65 11.42 -3.82
C LEU A 289 -18.36 12.31 -5.04
N GLU A 290 -18.05 11.76 -6.21
CA GLU A 290 -17.68 12.54 -7.40
C GLU A 290 -18.80 13.50 -7.81
N GLY A 291 -20.03 13.00 -8.00
CA GLY A 291 -21.18 13.84 -8.32
C GLY A 291 -21.56 14.86 -7.23
N TRP A 292 -21.22 14.59 -5.95
CA TRP A 292 -21.42 15.57 -4.87
C TRP A 292 -20.39 16.70 -4.95
N LEU A 293 -19.13 16.36 -5.24
CA LEU A 293 -18.04 17.32 -5.42
C LEU A 293 -18.22 18.18 -6.67
N ASP A 294 -18.70 17.60 -7.77
CA ASP A 294 -19.02 18.35 -8.98
C ASP A 294 -20.18 19.32 -8.73
N SER A 295 -21.18 18.91 -7.94
CA SER A 295 -22.24 19.81 -7.47
C SER A 295 -21.65 20.96 -6.64
N ILE A 296 -20.73 20.71 -5.71
CA ILE A 296 -20.11 21.77 -4.89
C ILE A 296 -19.31 22.75 -5.77
N SER A 297 -18.49 22.24 -6.71
CA SER A 297 -17.73 23.08 -7.64
C SER A 297 -18.66 23.99 -8.46
N SER A 298 -19.73 23.43 -9.02
CA SER A 298 -20.73 24.21 -9.77
C SER A 298 -21.48 25.22 -8.89
N THR A 299 -21.80 24.87 -7.64
CA THR A 299 -22.41 25.78 -6.65
C THR A 299 -21.48 26.94 -6.28
N ALA A 300 -20.18 26.68 -6.13
CA ALA A 300 -19.18 27.71 -5.85
C ALA A 300 -18.99 28.68 -7.03
N GLU A 301 -19.02 28.16 -8.26
CA GLU A 301 -18.95 28.96 -9.50
C GLU A 301 -20.21 29.80 -9.75
N THR A 302 -21.37 29.37 -9.26
CA THR A 302 -22.67 30.06 -9.49
C THR A 302 -23.09 30.98 -8.33
N GLY A 303 -22.33 31.02 -7.23
CA GLY A 303 -22.56 31.94 -6.11
C GLY A 303 -23.84 31.70 -5.29
N GLN A 304 -24.59 30.63 -5.56
CA GLN A 304 -25.79 30.29 -4.80
C GLN A 304 -25.44 29.40 -3.60
N VAL A 305 -25.46 29.96 -2.39
CA VAL A 305 -25.28 29.17 -1.16
C VAL A 305 -26.47 28.22 -0.95
N THR A 306 -26.35 26.98 -1.41
CA THR A 306 -27.27 25.89 -1.02
C THR A 306 -26.82 25.31 0.31
N THR A 307 -27.67 25.44 1.34
CA THR A 307 -27.42 24.84 2.65
C THR A 307 -27.45 23.32 2.56
N CYS A 308 -26.38 22.66 3.03
CA CYS A 308 -26.26 21.21 2.99
C CYS A 308 -27.38 20.53 3.81
N PRO A 309 -28.16 19.61 3.22
CA PRO A 309 -29.05 18.74 3.99
C PRO A 309 -28.21 17.84 4.89
N ARG A 310 -28.23 18.08 6.21
CA ARG A 310 -27.54 17.23 7.19
C ARG A 310 -28.13 15.81 7.12
N PRO A 311 -27.35 14.76 6.80
CA PRO A 311 -27.86 13.40 6.77
C PRO A 311 -28.39 13.02 8.15
N THR A 312 -29.70 12.75 8.24
CA THR A 312 -30.32 12.31 9.48
C THR A 312 -30.03 10.82 9.67
N HIS A 313 -28.91 10.51 10.33
CA HIS A 313 -28.63 9.17 10.86
C HIS A 313 -29.69 8.79 11.92
N LYS A 314 -30.85 8.32 11.45
CA LYS A 314 -31.94 7.74 12.23
C LYS A 314 -32.19 6.29 11.83
N SER A 315 -31.10 5.54 11.80
CA SER A 315 -31.07 4.09 12.04
C SER A 315 -29.60 3.73 12.28
N GLY A 316 -29.31 3.09 13.40
CA GLY A 316 -28.16 2.20 13.41
C GLY A 316 -28.44 1.06 12.43
N PRO A 317 -27.42 0.45 11.79
CA PRO A 317 -27.66 -0.76 11.02
C PRO A 317 -28.37 -1.79 11.92
N PRO A 318 -29.26 -2.64 11.35
CA PRO A 318 -29.88 -3.71 12.12
C PRO A 318 -28.82 -4.56 12.81
N ALA A 319 -29.17 -5.25 13.89
CA ALA A 319 -28.26 -6.19 14.54
C ALA A 319 -27.92 -7.32 13.55
N VAL A 320 -26.79 -7.17 12.86
CA VAL A 320 -26.29 -8.14 11.88
C VAL A 320 -25.94 -9.41 12.64
N ASP A 321 -26.51 -10.53 12.19
CA ASP A 321 -26.11 -11.82 12.72
C ASP A 321 -24.66 -12.11 12.31
N ARG A 322 -23.81 -12.28 13.31
CA ARG A 322 -22.37 -12.51 13.20
C ARG A 322 -21.98 -13.89 13.72
N SER A 323 -22.95 -14.74 14.06
CA SER A 323 -22.72 -16.15 14.41
C SER A 323 -21.87 -16.86 13.36
N TRP A 324 -22.20 -16.66 12.08
CA TRP A 324 -21.51 -17.27 10.93
C TRP A 324 -20.00 -17.05 10.94
N ILE A 325 -19.50 -15.91 11.45
CA ILE A 325 -18.04 -15.64 11.54
C ILE A 325 -17.38 -16.72 12.39
N TYR A 326 -17.95 -17.05 13.54
CA TYR A 326 -17.41 -18.05 14.45
C TYR A 326 -17.68 -19.49 13.96
N GLU A 327 -18.83 -19.73 13.32
CA GLU A 327 -19.17 -21.05 12.75
C GLU A 327 -18.18 -21.49 11.68
N HIS A 328 -17.61 -20.54 10.92
CA HIS A 328 -16.62 -20.80 9.88
C HIS A 328 -15.17 -20.63 10.36
N GLY A 329 -14.93 -20.41 11.67
CA GLY A 329 -13.59 -20.34 12.26
C GLY A 329 -12.92 -18.95 12.20
N GLY A 330 -13.67 -17.89 11.93
CA GLY A 330 -13.21 -16.51 12.06
C GLY A 330 -13.17 -16.02 13.51
N HIS A 331 -12.39 -14.96 13.74
CA HIS A 331 -12.09 -14.44 15.08
C HIS A 331 -12.46 -12.96 15.23
N ALA A 332 -13.26 -12.66 16.26
CA ALA A 332 -13.47 -11.30 16.72
C ALA A 332 -12.45 -10.92 17.81
N GLY A 333 -11.94 -9.70 17.76
CA GLY A 333 -11.00 -9.21 18.77
C GLY A 333 -10.37 -7.88 18.41
N ILE A 334 -9.34 -7.49 19.17
CA ILE A 334 -8.49 -6.34 18.87
C ILE A 334 -7.37 -6.84 17.94
N PRO A 335 -7.17 -6.24 16.74
CA PRO A 335 -6.03 -6.54 15.87
C PRO A 335 -4.70 -6.28 16.58
N LEU A 336 -3.65 -7.05 16.28
CA LEU A 336 -2.36 -6.90 16.95
C LEU A 336 -1.70 -5.52 16.76
N GLY A 337 -2.11 -4.76 15.74
CA GLY A 337 -1.69 -3.38 15.46
C GLY A 337 -2.64 -2.26 15.94
N GLY A 338 -3.65 -2.56 16.78
CA GLY A 338 -4.61 -1.56 17.25
C GLY A 338 -3.95 -0.43 18.06
N ARG A 339 -4.12 0.84 17.64
CA ARG A 339 -3.61 2.02 18.38
C ARG A 339 -4.16 2.04 19.81
N GLN A 340 -3.31 1.74 20.80
CA GLN A 340 -3.60 2.15 22.18
C GLN A 340 -3.64 3.68 22.26
N THR A 341 -4.53 4.21 23.09
CA THR A 341 -4.68 5.65 23.29
C THR A 341 -3.47 6.24 23.99
N TRP A 342 -2.88 7.25 23.35
CA TRP A 342 -1.75 8.03 23.86
C TRP A 342 -2.06 8.63 25.25
N LYS A 343 -1.14 8.43 26.21
CA LYS A 343 -1.29 8.94 27.60
C LYS A 343 -0.55 10.26 27.87
N GLY A 344 0.07 10.85 26.85
CA GLY A 344 0.93 12.02 27.01
C GLY A 344 2.36 11.66 27.42
N PRO A 345 3.38 12.45 27.02
CA PRO A 345 4.71 12.32 27.57
C PRO A 345 4.69 12.66 29.08
N PRO A 346 5.66 12.16 29.87
CA PRO A 346 5.93 12.71 31.18
C PRO A 346 6.14 14.22 31.06
N ARG A 347 5.58 15.02 31.97
CA ARG A 347 5.94 16.44 32.04
C ARG A 347 7.46 16.54 32.22
N ALA A 348 8.11 17.35 31.39
CA ALA A 348 9.50 17.71 31.62
C ALA A 348 9.64 18.24 33.06
N PRO A 349 10.73 17.90 33.78
CA PRO A 349 10.98 18.47 35.10
C PRO A 349 11.04 19.99 34.94
N THR A 350 10.04 20.68 35.48
CA THR A 350 10.11 22.11 35.72
C THR A 350 11.32 22.36 36.62
N PRO A 351 12.15 23.37 36.36
CA PRO A 351 13.10 23.84 37.35
C PRO A 351 12.33 24.08 38.65
N SER A 352 12.73 23.41 39.72
CA SER A 352 12.16 23.64 41.05
C SER A 352 12.57 25.03 41.50
N ASP A 353 11.61 25.95 41.48
CA ASP A 353 11.75 27.32 41.95
C ASP A 353 11.72 27.34 43.49
N ASP A 354 12.64 26.60 44.09
CA ASP A 354 12.89 26.58 45.53
C ASP A 354 13.93 27.66 45.85
N GLY A 355 13.47 28.91 45.84
CA GLY A 355 14.18 29.99 46.50
C GLY A 355 13.87 29.97 48.00
N ASP A 356 14.90 29.84 48.83
CA ASP A 356 14.91 30.37 50.19
C ASP A 356 16.34 30.80 50.54
N ASP A 357 16.45 31.97 51.16
CA ASP A 357 17.69 32.53 51.72
C ASP A 357 18.22 31.67 52.89
N GLU A 358 19.54 31.55 53.02
CA GLU A 358 20.21 32.22 54.15
C GLU A 358 21.73 32.33 53.99
N THR A 359 22.26 33.40 54.56
CA THR A 359 23.68 33.76 54.62
C THR A 359 24.41 33.01 55.74
N ASP A 360 25.65 32.56 55.54
CA ASP A 360 26.86 33.37 55.86
C ASP A 360 28.15 32.52 55.98
N SER A 361 29.27 33.12 55.58
CA SER A 361 30.66 32.93 56.03
C SER A 361 31.17 31.55 56.54
N MET A 362 32.15 30.93 55.87
CA MET A 362 33.58 31.26 56.11
C MET A 362 34.59 30.57 55.15
N ASP A 363 35.68 31.30 54.89
CA ASP A 363 36.90 31.01 54.13
C ASP A 363 37.48 29.58 54.09
N SER A 364 38.01 29.18 52.92
CA SER A 364 39.32 28.51 52.82
C SER A 364 39.88 28.39 51.38
N TRP A 365 40.96 29.15 51.07
CA TRP A 365 42.09 28.87 50.13
C TRP A 365 41.80 28.27 48.72
N GLY A 366 42.43 28.65 47.59
CA GLY A 366 43.54 29.58 47.35
C GLY A 366 44.48 29.09 46.21
N ARG A 367 44.34 29.66 45.00
CA ARG A 367 45.30 29.65 43.84
C ARG A 367 45.82 28.32 43.24
N ARG A 368 45.53 28.10 41.94
CA ARG A 368 46.39 27.67 40.79
C ARG A 368 45.44 27.53 39.59
N ARG A 369 45.48 28.32 38.51
CA ARG A 369 46.54 28.65 37.53
C ARG A 369 46.97 27.46 36.67
N ASP A 370 46.68 27.60 35.37
CA ASP A 370 47.17 26.91 34.17
C ASP A 370 47.02 25.38 34.09
N LEU A 371 46.39 24.90 33.00
CA LEU A 371 46.94 23.89 32.07
C LEU A 371 46.00 23.66 30.87
N THR A 372 46.45 24.06 29.69
CA THR A 372 45.87 23.68 28.38
C THR A 372 46.35 22.28 27.99
N PRO A 373 45.52 21.44 27.34
CA PRO A 373 46.00 20.35 26.49
C PRO A 373 45.90 20.72 24.99
N PRO A 374 46.72 20.12 24.11
CA PRO A 374 47.03 20.68 22.79
C PRO A 374 46.11 20.20 21.66
N ARG A 375 46.11 20.96 20.55
CA ARG A 375 45.70 20.45 19.23
C ARG A 375 46.68 19.37 18.77
N GLY A 376 46.16 18.19 18.43
CA GLY A 376 46.78 17.24 17.49
C GLY A 376 46.08 17.33 16.13
N GLU A 377 46.79 17.02 15.06
CA GLU A 377 46.36 17.29 13.68
C GLU A 377 45.51 16.13 13.12
N GLU A 378 44.33 16.44 12.55
CA GLU A 378 43.62 15.52 11.66
C GLU A 378 43.84 15.93 10.20
N SER A 379 44.45 15.03 9.44
CA SER A 379 44.53 15.09 7.99
C SER A 379 43.60 14.01 7.42
N GLY A 380 42.56 14.43 6.69
CA GLY A 380 41.58 13.51 6.12
C GLY A 380 40.52 14.26 5.32
N THR A 381 40.52 14.07 4.01
CA THR A 381 39.58 14.71 3.08
C THR A 381 38.17 14.16 3.24
N ASP A 382 37.20 15.03 3.55
CA ASP A 382 35.76 14.75 3.54
C ASP A 382 35.15 15.01 2.15
N PRO A 383 34.73 13.98 1.39
CA PRO A 383 33.95 14.16 0.18
C PRO A 383 32.48 14.45 0.55
N ARG A 384 32.16 15.74 0.51
CA ARG A 384 30.84 16.36 0.63
C ARG A 384 29.66 15.42 0.32
N ARG A 385 28.72 15.37 1.27
CA ARG A 385 27.34 14.93 1.02
C ARG A 385 26.71 15.77 -0.09
N ASP A 386 26.52 15.17 -1.26
CA ASP A 386 25.41 15.54 -2.12
C ASP A 386 24.12 15.15 -1.37
N SER A 387 23.41 16.16 -0.89
CA SER A 387 22.08 15.98 -0.29
C SER A 387 21.07 16.05 -1.43
N PRO A 388 20.08 15.16 -1.52
CA PRO A 388 18.98 15.34 -2.46
C PRO A 388 18.25 16.65 -2.12
N ASP A 389 17.96 17.43 -3.15
CA ASP A 389 17.35 18.75 -3.01
C ASP A 389 15.96 18.67 -2.39
N ARG A 390 15.57 19.78 -1.75
CA ARG A 390 14.28 19.97 -1.10
C ARG A 390 13.08 19.66 -2.01
N GLU A 391 13.25 19.85 -3.32
CA GLU A 391 12.25 19.56 -4.36
C GLU A 391 11.86 18.07 -4.40
N GLU A 392 12.80 17.14 -4.21
CA GLU A 392 12.52 15.69 -4.26
C GLU A 392 11.63 15.22 -3.10
N ILE A 393 11.69 15.93 -1.95
CA ILE A 393 10.81 15.67 -0.80
C ILE A 393 9.45 16.35 -0.99
N GLU A 394 9.41 17.57 -1.51
CA GLU A 394 8.13 18.26 -1.77
C GLU A 394 7.35 17.59 -2.92
N GLU A 395 8.00 17.02 -3.93
CA GLU A 395 7.35 16.24 -4.99
C GLU A 395 6.78 14.90 -4.47
N MET A 396 7.47 14.24 -3.55
CA MET A 396 7.02 12.98 -2.93
C MET A 396 5.73 13.11 -2.12
N TYR A 397 5.43 14.30 -1.59
CA TYR A 397 4.21 14.59 -0.81
C TYR A 397 3.20 15.49 -1.55
N ARG A 398 3.40 15.82 -2.84
CA ARG A 398 2.40 16.57 -3.62
C ARG A 398 1.11 15.75 -3.76
N PRO A 399 -0.07 16.34 -3.49
CA PRO A 399 -1.34 15.77 -3.92
C PRO A 399 -1.31 15.53 -5.43
N ARG A 400 -1.57 14.29 -5.87
CA ARG A 400 -1.59 13.98 -7.31
C ARG A 400 -2.73 14.75 -8.01
N PRO A 401 -2.50 15.28 -9.22
CA PRO A 401 -3.56 15.95 -9.98
C PRO A 401 -4.74 15.00 -10.19
N GLY A 402 -5.96 15.51 -9.94
CA GLY A 402 -7.22 14.78 -10.12
C GLY A 402 -7.90 14.27 -8.83
N ARG A 403 -7.22 14.20 -7.68
CA ARG A 403 -7.87 13.77 -6.43
C ARG A 403 -8.53 14.93 -5.68
N LYS A 404 -9.86 14.96 -5.70
CA LYS A 404 -10.68 15.83 -4.85
C LYS A 404 -10.80 15.21 -3.44
N VAL A 405 -10.66 16.04 -2.40
CA VAL A 405 -10.62 15.63 -0.98
C VAL A 405 -11.58 16.48 -0.15
N ILE A 406 -12.24 15.86 0.83
CA ILE A 406 -13.19 16.51 1.75
C ILE A 406 -12.76 16.19 3.18
N GLY A 407 -12.66 17.21 4.03
CA GLY A 407 -12.56 17.06 5.48
C GLY A 407 -13.92 17.34 6.12
N VAL A 408 -14.34 16.50 7.07
CA VAL A 408 -15.58 16.70 7.85
C VAL A 408 -15.21 17.36 9.18
N GLY A 409 -15.58 18.64 9.37
CA GLY A 409 -15.35 19.37 10.62
C GLY A 409 -16.35 20.50 10.83
N ASP A 410 -16.79 20.71 12.08
CA ASP A 410 -17.68 21.79 12.47
C ASP A 410 -16.96 23.16 12.40
N PRO A 411 -17.56 24.22 11.82
CA PRO A 411 -16.95 25.54 11.76
C PRO A 411 -17.16 26.32 13.07
N MET A 412 -16.11 26.40 13.89
CA MET A 412 -16.06 27.26 15.09
C MET A 412 -14.67 27.89 15.25
N ALA A 413 -14.41 29.03 14.58
CA ALA A 413 -13.70 30.19 15.14
C ALA A 413 -13.53 31.33 14.11
N LEU A 414 -14.30 32.39 14.33
CA LEU A 414 -13.92 33.81 14.19
C LEU A 414 -13.17 34.29 12.93
N GLU A 415 -13.93 35.06 12.15
CA GLU A 415 -13.49 36.03 11.15
C GLU A 415 -12.34 36.93 11.62
N LYS A 416 -11.42 37.21 10.70
CA LYS A 416 -10.72 38.49 10.62
C LYS A 416 -10.46 38.82 9.15
N GLU A 417 -11.24 39.77 8.63
CA GLU A 417 -10.98 40.35 7.32
C GLU A 417 -9.67 41.17 7.32
N PRO A 418 -9.00 41.25 6.17
CA PRO A 418 -8.22 42.41 5.78
C PRO A 418 -8.92 43.22 4.68
N GLU A 419 -8.74 44.54 4.76
CA GLU A 419 -9.48 45.58 4.04
C GLU A 419 -9.33 45.57 2.50
N GLU A 420 -10.30 46.21 1.85
CA GLU A 420 -10.29 46.51 0.42
C GLU A 420 -9.07 47.36 -0.02
N VAL A 421 -8.47 47.01 -1.16
CA VAL A 421 -7.83 48.00 -2.05
C VAL A 421 -8.35 47.76 -3.46
N SER A 422 -9.05 48.75 -4.00
CA SER A 422 -9.67 48.75 -5.32
C SER A 422 -8.88 49.59 -6.33
N GLN A 423 -8.86 49.13 -7.59
CA GLN A 423 -8.75 49.88 -8.87
C GLN A 423 -8.78 48.81 -10.01
N GLU A 424 -9.73 48.78 -10.96
CA GLU A 424 -9.91 49.71 -12.13
C GLU A 424 -8.63 49.80 -12.99
N GLU A 425 -8.54 49.68 -14.32
CA GLU A 425 -9.45 49.63 -15.52
C GLU A 425 -8.78 48.70 -16.60
N THR A 426 -9.32 48.27 -17.76
CA THR A 426 -10.66 48.13 -18.41
C THR A 426 -10.57 47.09 -19.58
N ASN A 427 -11.70 46.82 -20.28
CA ASN A 427 -11.89 46.55 -21.74
C ASN A 427 -10.71 45.99 -22.59
N GLY A 428 -10.89 45.02 -23.51
CA GLY A 428 -12.10 44.36 -24.03
C GLY A 428 -11.99 44.03 -25.54
N ILE A 429 -13.02 43.36 -26.08
CA ILE A 429 -13.33 43.17 -27.52
C ILE A 429 -12.51 42.10 -28.29
N ALA A 430 -13.24 41.34 -29.11
CA ALA A 430 -12.76 40.21 -29.92
C ALA A 430 -12.65 40.55 -31.42
N LYS A 431 -11.88 39.73 -32.17
CA LYS A 431 -12.21 39.10 -33.48
C LYS A 431 -11.05 38.20 -33.91
N GLU A 432 -11.21 36.94 -34.36
CA GLU A 432 -11.98 36.35 -35.49
C GLU A 432 -11.19 36.35 -36.82
N GLN A 433 -11.19 35.20 -37.53
CA GLN A 433 -10.72 34.98 -38.93
C GLN A 433 -9.18 34.95 -39.14
N SER A 434 -8.59 34.17 -40.07
CA SER A 434 -9.06 33.07 -40.96
C SER A 434 -7.88 32.34 -41.63
N GLU A 435 -8.13 31.10 -42.07
CA GLU A 435 -7.66 30.46 -43.34
C GLU A 435 -6.20 30.64 -43.85
N ASP A 436 -5.45 29.53 -43.95
CA ASP A 436 -5.01 28.89 -45.22
C ASP A 436 -4.13 27.66 -44.86
N SER A 437 -4.37 26.42 -45.31
CA SER A 437 -4.53 25.86 -46.66
C SER A 437 -3.22 25.77 -47.47
N VAL A 438 -2.86 24.53 -47.85
CA VAL A 438 -2.25 24.08 -49.12
C VAL A 438 -1.57 22.70 -48.94
N SER A 439 -1.85 21.80 -49.88
CA SER A 439 -1.38 20.42 -50.01
C SER A 439 -0.22 20.28 -51.03
N VAL A 440 0.23 19.03 -51.28
CA VAL A 440 1.03 18.47 -52.42
C VAL A 440 2.16 17.57 -51.84
N SER A 441 2.05 16.23 -51.79
CA SER A 441 2.24 15.21 -52.86
C SER A 441 3.59 15.35 -53.59
N GLU A 442 4.49 14.37 -53.63
CA GLU A 442 4.42 13.06 -54.30
C GLU A 442 5.63 12.17 -53.84
N SER A 443 5.56 10.83 -53.82
CA SER A 443 6.00 9.87 -54.87
C SER A 443 7.51 9.96 -55.25
N SER A 444 8.28 8.90 -55.57
CA SER A 444 7.99 7.49 -55.87
C SER A 444 9.28 6.62 -55.91
N ALA A 445 9.15 5.29 -55.67
CA ALA A 445 9.98 4.20 -56.24
C ALA A 445 11.53 4.18 -55.96
N ARG A 446 12.33 3.11 -56.22
CA ARG A 446 12.11 1.71 -56.64
C ARG A 446 13.35 0.83 -56.38
N SER A 447 13.10 -0.49 -56.27
CA SER A 447 13.95 -1.62 -56.69
C SER A 447 15.06 -2.10 -55.73
N GLY A 448 15.31 -3.41 -55.51
CA GLY A 448 14.66 -4.63 -56.01
C GLY A 448 15.58 -5.57 -56.80
N LYS A 449 15.77 -6.81 -56.29
CA LYS A 449 16.14 -8.11 -56.94
C LYS A 449 16.46 -9.12 -55.81
N ARG A 450 15.87 -10.34 -55.77
CA ARG A 450 16.18 -11.59 -56.54
C ARG A 450 17.56 -12.18 -56.15
N GLU A 451 17.75 -13.50 -56.02
CA GLU A 451 16.97 -14.66 -56.51
C GLU A 451 17.41 -15.99 -55.83
N ALA A 452 16.57 -17.03 -55.92
CA ALA A 452 16.93 -18.47 -56.03
C ALA A 452 17.74 -19.15 -54.88
N GLU A 453 17.72 -20.48 -54.64
CA GLU A 453 16.92 -21.64 -55.09
C GLU A 453 17.22 -22.83 -54.14
N GLY A 454 16.51 -23.97 -54.28
CA GLY A 454 17.14 -25.28 -53.97
C GLY A 454 16.49 -26.22 -52.93
N GLY A 455 15.40 -26.90 -53.32
CA GLY A 455 15.29 -28.37 -53.32
C GLY A 455 15.30 -29.22 -52.02
N PRO A 456 14.64 -30.40 -52.00
CA PRO A 456 14.45 -31.21 -50.79
C PRO A 456 15.38 -32.45 -50.68
N GLY A 457 15.43 -33.06 -49.50
CA GLY A 457 16.04 -34.38 -49.27
C GLY A 457 15.40 -35.12 -48.09
N SER A 458 15.08 -36.40 -48.27
CA SER A 458 14.47 -37.28 -47.26
C SER A 458 15.53 -38.04 -46.45
N GLY A 459 15.16 -38.45 -45.23
CA GLY A 459 15.95 -39.35 -44.37
C GLY A 459 15.13 -39.77 -43.15
#